data_AF-A0A832FDD4-F1
#
_entry.id   AF-A0A832FDD4-F1
#
_cell.length_a   1.000
_cell.length_b   1.000
_cell.length_c   1.000
_cell.angle_alpha   90.00
_cell.angle_beta   90.00
_cell.angle_gamma   90.00
#
_symmetry.space_group_name_H-M   'P 1'
#
loop_
_entity.id
_entity.type
_entity.pdbx_description
1 polymer ?
#
loop_
_entity_poly.entity_id
_entity_poly.type
_entity_poly.pdbx_seq_one_letter_code
_entity_poly.pdbx_strand_id
1 'polypeptide(L)'
;MSQEKEKLPLSEFYRVIDYITISKSQKWWSAAVLTEAYGKRTVALYLWTNKNGKWTRKHKYVISSKNDWATVKNAVEALLEKISQ
;
A
#
# COMPACT_ATOMS: atom_id res chain seq x y z
N MET A 1 -6.51 -22.65 11.47
CA MET A 1 -5.16 -22.15 11.19
C MET A 1 -5.28 -20.67 10.86
N SER A 2 -5.17 -19.80 11.86
CA SER A 2 -5.16 -18.35 11.63
C SER A 2 -3.88 -18.03 10.87
N GLN A 3 -3.96 -17.62 9.60
CA GLN A 3 -2.78 -17.15 8.88
C GLN A 3 -2.27 -15.90 9.60
N GLU A 4 -1.16 -16.02 10.33
CA GLU A 4 -0.47 -14.86 10.88
C GLU A 4 -0.01 -13.98 9.72
N LYS A 5 -0.65 -12.81 9.61
CA LYS A 5 -0.28 -11.78 8.66
C LYS A 5 1.09 -11.23 9.03
N GLU A 6 2.07 -11.40 8.16
CA GLU A 6 3.44 -10.88 8.34
C GLU A 6 3.45 -9.38 8.69
N LYS A 7 4.19 -9.01 9.73
CA LYS A 7 4.29 -7.61 10.18
C LYS A 7 4.85 -6.73 9.04
N LEU A 8 4.06 -5.73 8.64
CA LEU A 8 4.48 -4.76 7.64
C LEU A 8 5.65 -3.90 8.15
N PRO A 9 6.62 -3.53 7.28
CA PRO A 9 7.75 -2.66 7.62
C PRO A 9 7.31 -1.20 7.67
N LEU A 10 6.48 -0.89 8.66
CA LEU A 10 5.93 0.43 8.95
C LEU A 10 6.38 0.90 10.33
N SER A 11 6.45 2.22 10.50
CA SER A 11 6.67 2.83 11.82
C SER A 11 5.49 2.52 12.74
N GLU A 12 5.78 2.26 14.02
CA GLU A 12 4.78 2.00 15.07
C GLU A 12 3.85 3.18 15.35
N PHE A 13 4.20 4.36 14.82
CA PHE A 13 3.33 5.53 14.83
C PHE A 13 1.95 5.27 14.20
N TYR A 14 1.88 4.39 13.19
CA TYR A 14 0.61 4.02 12.56
C TYR A 14 0.09 2.72 13.16
N ARG A 15 -1.17 2.72 13.61
CA ARG A 15 -1.88 1.47 13.87
C ARG A 15 -2.31 0.86 12.54
N VAL A 16 -1.74 -0.28 12.16
CA VAL A 16 -2.20 -1.06 11.01
C VAL A 16 -3.48 -1.79 11.42
N ILE A 17 -4.60 -1.48 10.76
CA ILE A 17 -5.88 -2.16 10.99
C ILE A 17 -5.95 -3.41 10.12
N ASP A 18 -5.64 -3.26 8.83
CA ASP A 18 -5.64 -4.36 7.88
C ASP A 18 -4.74 -4.04 6.68
N TYR A 19 -4.38 -5.06 5.90
CA TYR A 19 -3.69 -4.88 4.64
C TYR A 19 -3.90 -6.05 3.67
N ILE A 20 -3.68 -5.73 2.40
CA ILE A 20 -3.65 -6.67 1.28
C ILE A 20 -2.30 -6.52 0.57
N THR A 21 -1.52 -7.59 0.51
CA THR A 21 -0.30 -7.63 -0.30
C THR A 21 -0.69 -7.72 -1.76
N ILE A 22 -0.19 -6.79 -2.58
CA ILE A 22 -0.41 -6.76 -4.03
C ILE A 22 0.65 -7.61 -4.71
N SER A 23 1.91 -7.46 -4.30
CA SER A 23 3.01 -8.30 -4.78
C SER A 23 4.15 -8.34 -3.76
N LYS A 24 4.86 -9.46 -3.70
CA LYS A 24 6.07 -9.58 -2.88
C LYS A 24 7.10 -10.47 -3.56
N SER A 25 8.34 -10.00 -3.57
CA SER A 25 9.53 -10.68 -4.07
C SER A 25 10.68 -10.49 -3.07
N GLN A 26 11.85 -11.04 -3.38
CA GLN A 26 13.05 -10.83 -2.54
C GLN A 26 13.46 -9.35 -2.46
N LYS A 27 13.21 -8.55 -3.50
CA LYS A 27 13.67 -7.15 -3.61
C LYS A 27 12.57 -6.11 -3.39
N TRP A 28 11.32 -6.45 -3.68
CA TRP A 28 10.18 -5.53 -3.70
C TRP A 28 8.97 -6.11 -2.98
N TRP A 29 8.27 -5.26 -2.23
CA TRP A 29 7.00 -5.59 -1.61
C TRP A 29 6.04 -4.42 -1.80
N SER A 30 4.87 -4.67 -2.36
CA SER A 30 3.79 -3.70 -2.48
C SER A 30 2.53 -4.18 -1.75
N ALA A 31 1.83 -3.24 -1.09
CA ALA A 31 0.60 -3.54 -0.37
C ALA A 31 -0.33 -2.32 -0.30
N ALA A 32 -1.63 -2.56 -0.28
CA ALA A 32 -2.62 -1.60 0.18
C ALA A 32 -2.84 -1.80 1.69
N VAL A 33 -2.72 -0.73 2.48
CA VAL A 33 -2.72 -0.81 3.95
C VAL A 33 -3.74 0.17 4.52
N LEU A 34 -4.68 -0.34 5.30
CA LEU A 34 -5.58 0.47 6.12
C LEU A 34 -4.88 0.79 7.44
N THR A 35 -4.65 2.08 7.66
CA THR A 35 -3.98 2.58 8.87
C THR A 35 -4.87 3.56 9.62
N GLU A 36 -4.64 3.67 10.92
CA GLU A 36 -5.24 4.70 11.77
C GLU A 36 -4.14 5.48 12.52
N ALA A 37 -4.27 6.80 12.52
CA ALA A 37 -3.46 7.71 13.31
C ALA A 37 -4.31 8.91 13.75
N TYR A 38 -4.19 9.33 15.01
CA TYR A 38 -4.97 10.42 15.60
C TYR A 38 -6.49 10.33 15.34
N GLY A 39 -7.05 9.12 15.44
CA GLY A 39 -8.48 8.86 15.21
C GLY A 39 -8.93 8.92 13.75
N LYS A 40 -8.02 9.14 12.79
CA LYS A 40 -8.33 9.16 11.36
C LYS A 40 -7.85 7.89 10.68
N ARG A 41 -8.76 7.24 9.94
CA ARG A 41 -8.46 6.07 9.11
C ARG A 41 -8.14 6.50 7.69
N THR A 42 -7.09 5.93 7.12
CA THR A 42 -6.68 6.16 5.73
C THR A 42 -6.20 4.86 5.11
N VAL A 43 -6.42 4.72 3.80
CA VAL A 43 -5.78 3.67 3.01
C VAL A 43 -4.52 4.25 2.39
N ALA A 44 -3.43 3.50 2.38
CA ALA A 44 -2.24 3.90 1.66
C ALA A 44 -1.66 2.74 0.85
N LEU A 45 -1.24 3.05 -0.38
CA LEU A 45 -0.44 2.15 -1.21
C LEU A 45 1.02 2.32 -0.81
N TYR A 46 1.65 1.23 -0.41
CA TYR A 46 3.06 1.20 -0.05
C TYR A 46 3.85 0.39 -1.07
N LEU A 47 5.08 0.83 -1.30
CA LEU A 47 6.12 0.05 -1.96
C LEU A 47 7.37 0.09 -1.06
N TRP A 48 7.87 -1.06 -0.69
CA TRP A 48 9.12 -1.23 0.01
C TRP A 48 10.15 -1.90 -0.89
N THR A 49 11.41 -1.57 -0.64
CA THR A 49 12.56 -2.26 -1.23
C THR A 49 13.37 -2.94 -0.13
N ASN A 50 13.81 -4.17 -0.38
CA ASN A 50 14.72 -4.88 0.48
C ASN A 50 16.15 -4.59 0.03
N LYS A 51 16.96 -4.07 0.96
CA LYS A 51 18.41 -3.95 0.80
C LYS A 51 19.06 -4.73 1.93
N ASN A 52 19.76 -5.81 1.58
CA ASN A 52 20.50 -6.65 2.53
C ASN A 52 19.65 -7.16 3.70
N GLY A 53 18.45 -7.67 3.43
CA GLY A 53 17.52 -8.18 4.43
C GLY A 53 16.67 -7.10 5.11
N LYS A 54 16.95 -5.81 4.90
CA LYS A 54 16.21 -4.71 5.51
C LYS A 54 15.22 -4.09 4.53
N TRP A 55 13.94 -4.16 4.87
CA TRP A 55 12.89 -3.45 4.16
C TRP A 55 12.91 -1.96 4.48
N THR A 56 12.86 -1.14 3.43
CA THR A 56 12.78 0.32 3.53
C THR A 56 11.67 0.84 2.63
N ARG A 57 10.89 1.81 3.13
CA ARG A 57 9.80 2.41 2.37
C ARG A 57 10.36 3.20 1.19
N LYS A 58 10.02 2.78 -0.02
CA LYS A 58 10.38 3.47 -1.26
C LYS A 58 9.29 4.45 -1.69
N HIS A 59 8.02 4.02 -1.69
CA HIS A 59 6.88 4.89 -1.98
C HIS A 59 5.75 4.70 -0.96
N LYS A 60 4.99 5.78 -0.75
CA LYS A 60 3.72 5.80 -0.02
C LYS A 60 2.79 6.77 -0.75
N TYR A 61 1.62 6.29 -1.14
CA TYR A 61 0.56 7.09 -1.70
C TYR A 61 -0.68 6.96 -0.82
N VAL A 62 -1.15 8.07 -0.24
CA VAL A 62 -2.29 8.06 0.68
C VAL A 62 -3.56 8.33 -0.09
N ILE A 63 -4.57 7.51 0.17
CA ILE A 63 -5.93 7.64 -0.33
C ILE A 63 -6.78 8.06 0.87
N SER A 64 -7.15 9.34 0.85
CA SER A 64 -7.78 10.02 1.98
C SER A 64 -9.30 9.86 2.03
N SER A 65 -9.93 9.52 0.89
CA SER A 65 -11.38 9.33 0.77
C SER A 65 -11.75 8.43 -0.40
N LYS A 66 -13.04 8.04 -0.48
CA LYS A 66 -13.57 7.31 -1.64
C LYS A 66 -13.54 8.14 -2.93
N ASN A 67 -13.76 9.45 -2.84
CA ASN A 67 -13.73 10.34 -4.01
C ASN A 67 -12.30 10.48 -4.55
N ASP A 68 -11.33 10.64 -3.65
CA ASP A 68 -9.89 10.65 -3.97
C ASP A 68 -9.48 9.38 -4.73
N TRP A 69 -9.92 8.21 -4.23
CA TRP A 69 -9.72 6.94 -4.94
C TRP A 69 -10.37 6.91 -6.32
N ALA A 70 -11.61 7.37 -6.46
CA ALA A 70 -12.31 7.37 -7.73
C ALA A 70 -11.58 8.22 -8.78
N THR A 71 -11.06 9.39 -8.39
CA THR A 71 -10.26 10.24 -9.29
C THR A 71 -8.99 9.54 -9.74
N VAL A 72 -8.24 8.92 -8.82
CA VAL A 72 -7.01 8.18 -9.14
C VAL A 72 -7.30 6.99 -10.05
N LYS A 73 -8.31 6.20 -9.70
CA LYS A 73 -8.72 5.02 -10.47
C LYS A 73 -9.07 5.40 -11.91
N ASN A 74 -9.93 6.40 -12.10
CA ASN A 74 -10.36 6.82 -13.43
C ASN A 74 -9.18 7.35 -14.28
N ALA A 75 -8.25 8.10 -13.66
CA ALA A 75 -7.07 8.58 -14.36
C ALA A 75 -6.15 7.43 -14.83
N VAL A 76 -5.98 6.40 -13.99
CA VAL A 76 -5.22 5.20 -14.35
C VAL A 76 -5.93 4.43 -15.46
N GLU A 77 -7.23 4.17 -15.33
CA GLU A 77 -8.03 3.44 -16.33
C GLU A 77 -7.96 4.13 -17.71
N ALA A 78 -8.11 5.46 -17.77
CA ALA A 78 -8.02 6.22 -19.01
C ALA A 78 -6.64 6.16 -19.70
N LEU A 79 -5.57 5.87 -18.94
CA LEU A 79 -4.23 5.65 -19.50
C LEU A 79 -3.99 4.20 -19.89
N LEU A 80 -4.55 3.25 -19.12
CA LEU A 80 -4.49 1.82 -19.47
C LEU A 80 -5.15 1.53 -20.82
N GLU A 81 -6.24 2.23 -21.17
CA GLU A 81 -6.87 2.16 -22.50
C GLU A 81 -5.92 2.49 -23.67
N LYS A 82 -4.84 3.23 -23.39
CA LYS A 82 -3.85 3.64 -24.39
C LYS A 82 -2.64 2.71 -24.46
N ILE A 83 -2.53 1.77 -23.52
CA ILE A 83 -1.51 0.74 -23.56
C ILE A 83 -2.08 -0.36 -24.46
N SER A 84 -1.71 -0.30 -25.74
CA SER A 84 -2.07 -1.31 -26.74
C SER A 84 -1.79 -2.72 -26.21
N GLN A 85 -2.78 -3.62 -26.38
CA GLN A 85 -2.64 -5.06 -26.11
C GLN A 85 -1.57 -5.69 -26.99
#